data_AF-A0A817RSV4-F1
#
_entry.id   AF-A0A817RSV4-F1
#
_cell.length_a   1.000
_cell.length_b   1.000
_cell.length_c   1.000
_cell.angle_alpha   90.00
_cell.angle_beta   90.00
_cell.angle_gamma   90.00
#
_symmetry.space_group_name_H-M   'P 1'
#
loop_
_entity.id
_entity.type
_entity.pdbx_description
1 polymer ?
#
loop_
_entity_poly.entity_id
_entity_poly.type
_entity_poly.pdbx_seq_one_letter_code
_entity_poly.pdbx_strand_id
1 'polypeptide(L)'
;MLLYNTPMLVDVTSAKTRSIQDGAEWYLRRLNGGKGIRQFDETQLYRQPKYGDAPYSGFQNQVQPEKWNPNEWMSLAKSCGAQTVIRTSKHHDGYCLWPAESTAYHEKRDIVGRF
;
A
#
# COMPACT_ATOMS: atom_id res chain seq x y z
N MET A 1 -6.51 2.19 -3.94
CA MET A 1 -5.15 1.62 -3.93
C MET A 1 -4.40 2.22 -2.74
N LEU A 2 -3.56 1.47 -2.00
CA LEU A 2 -2.77 2.00 -0.87
C LEU A 2 -1.35 2.39 -1.36
N LEU A 3 -0.69 3.34 -0.71
CA LEU A 3 0.57 3.91 -1.23
C LEU A 3 1.69 2.90 -1.37
N TYR A 4 1.82 1.99 -0.41
CA TYR A 4 2.82 0.93 -0.42
C TYR A 4 2.66 -0.07 -1.58
N ASN A 5 1.53 -0.06 -2.28
CA ASN A 5 1.34 -0.85 -3.51
C ASN A 5 2.15 -0.27 -4.68
N THR A 6 2.55 1.01 -4.61
CA THR A 6 3.32 1.68 -5.67
C THR A 6 4.74 1.11 -5.81
N PRO A 7 5.55 1.00 -4.73
CA PRO A 7 6.87 0.37 -4.84
C PRO A 7 6.80 -1.16 -4.98
N MET A 8 5.72 -1.80 -4.51
CA MET A 8 5.46 -3.26 -4.60
C MET A 8 6.66 -4.15 -4.20
N LEU A 9 7.45 -3.72 -3.21
CA LEU A 9 8.63 -4.47 -2.77
C LEU A 9 8.28 -5.47 -1.67
N VAL A 10 8.24 -6.75 -2.04
CA VAL A 10 8.10 -7.88 -1.12
C VAL A 10 9.07 -9.00 -1.50
N ASP A 11 9.61 -9.72 -0.51
CA ASP A 11 10.28 -10.98 -0.78
C ASP A 11 9.26 -12.11 -0.84
N VAL A 12 9.13 -12.73 -2.01
CA VAL A 12 8.22 -13.88 -2.22
C VAL A 12 8.89 -15.21 -1.89
N THR A 13 10.22 -15.25 -1.78
CA THR A 13 10.98 -16.49 -1.60
C THR A 13 11.01 -16.96 -0.14
N SER A 14 10.93 -16.03 0.82
CA SER A 14 10.87 -16.31 2.26
C SER A 14 9.45 -16.53 2.82
N ALA A 15 8.48 -16.88 1.97
CA ALA A 15 7.07 -16.98 2.36
C ALA A 15 6.80 -17.89 3.58
N LYS A 16 7.64 -18.89 3.85
CA LYS A 16 7.53 -19.82 4.98
C LYS A 16 8.15 -19.32 6.28
N THR A 17 9.05 -18.33 6.22
CA THR A 17 9.81 -17.83 7.38
C THR A 17 9.47 -16.38 7.72
N ARG A 18 8.63 -15.73 6.90
CA ARG A 18 8.25 -14.33 7.05
C ARG A 18 7.48 -14.04 8.33
N SER A 19 7.80 -12.90 8.92
CA SER A 19 6.97 -12.20 9.88
C SER A 19 5.95 -11.31 9.17
N ILE A 20 4.94 -10.83 9.91
CA ILE A 20 3.97 -9.84 9.39
C ILE A 20 4.67 -8.57 8.90
N GLN A 21 5.84 -8.22 9.46
CA GLN A 21 6.58 -7.00 9.15
C GLN A 21 7.34 -7.05 7.82
N ASP A 22 7.32 -8.20 7.14
CA ASP A 22 8.01 -8.43 5.87
C ASP A 22 7.13 -8.17 4.64
N GLY A 23 5.85 -7.87 4.86
CA GLY A 23 4.92 -7.51 3.81
C GLY A 23 5.27 -6.19 3.11
N ALA A 24 4.76 -6.01 1.89
CA ALA A 24 4.93 -4.76 1.13
C ALA A 24 4.38 -3.55 1.91
N GLU A 25 3.34 -3.75 2.71
CA GLU A 25 2.68 -2.73 3.53
C GLU A 25 3.55 -2.12 4.64
N TRP A 26 4.70 -2.73 4.94
CA TRP A 26 5.71 -2.23 5.87
C TRP A 26 6.88 -1.50 5.19
N TYR A 27 6.76 -1.19 3.90
CA TYR A 27 7.82 -0.50 3.15
C TYR A 27 8.30 0.79 3.82
N LEU A 28 7.38 1.67 4.26
CA LEU A 28 7.76 2.90 4.98
C LEU A 28 8.50 2.61 6.29
N ARG A 29 8.09 1.59 7.05
CA ARG A 29 8.80 1.22 8.28
C ARG A 29 10.22 0.74 7.98
N ARG A 30 10.41 -0.02 6.92
CA ARG A 30 11.75 -0.46 6.47
C ARG A 30 12.61 0.74 6.07
N LEU A 31 12.04 1.73 5.37
CA LEU A 31 12.72 3.01 5.09
C LEU A 31 13.07 3.81 6.35
N ASN A 32 12.41 3.56 7.47
CA ASN A 32 12.68 4.22 8.75
C ASN A 32 13.57 3.37 9.68
N GLY A 33 14.24 2.33 9.17
CA GLY A 33 15.16 1.49 9.94
C GLY A 33 14.49 0.38 10.77
N GLY A 34 13.22 0.07 10.50
CA GLY A 34 12.55 -1.04 11.17
C GLY A 34 13.15 -2.41 10.81
N LYS A 35 13.16 -3.33 11.79
CA LYS A 35 13.65 -4.71 11.63
C LYS A 35 12.64 -5.59 10.87
N GLY A 36 13.13 -6.39 9.92
CA GLY A 36 12.42 -7.40 9.13
C GLY A 36 13.44 -8.28 8.40
N ILE A 37 13.01 -9.34 7.69
CA ILE A 37 13.86 -10.20 6.84
C ILE A 37 14.59 -9.35 5.80
N ARG A 38 13.86 -8.46 5.11
CA ARG A 38 14.49 -7.39 4.32
C ARG A 38 14.81 -6.21 5.23
N GLN A 39 16.10 -5.95 5.41
CA GLN A 39 16.58 -4.84 6.21
C GLN A 39 16.55 -3.51 5.42
N PHE A 40 16.84 -2.41 6.11
CA PHE A 40 16.90 -1.06 5.55
C PHE A 40 17.75 -1.02 4.27
N ASP A 41 18.92 -1.65 4.28
CA ASP A 41 19.89 -1.62 3.16
C ASP A 41 19.30 -2.17 1.86
N GLU A 42 18.62 -3.31 1.90
CA GLU A 42 17.99 -3.88 0.70
C GLU A 42 16.86 -3.00 0.16
N THR A 43 16.12 -2.37 1.07
CA THR A 43 15.03 -1.47 0.71
C THR A 43 15.58 -0.22 0.02
N GLN A 44 16.72 0.30 0.48
CA GLN A 44 17.41 1.42 -0.17
C GLN A 44 18.04 1.02 -1.51
N LEU A 45 18.66 -0.16 -1.61
CA LEU A 45 19.21 -0.67 -2.88
C LEU A 45 18.13 -0.79 -3.96
N TYR A 46 16.92 -1.21 -3.59
CA TYR A 46 15.78 -1.23 -4.50
C TYR A 46 15.25 0.18 -4.83
N ARG A 47 15.15 1.04 -3.81
CA ARG A 47 14.53 2.38 -3.92
C ARG A 47 15.37 3.32 -4.77
N GLN A 48 16.66 3.39 -4.51
CA GLN A 48 17.51 4.47 -5.02
C GLN A 48 17.53 4.60 -6.55
N PRO A 49 17.72 3.52 -7.33
CA PRO A 49 17.72 3.65 -8.79
C PRO A 49 16.34 4.01 -9.38
N LYS A 50 15.23 3.79 -8.65
CA LYS A 50 13.86 4.00 -9.14
C LYS A 50 13.25 5.34 -8.71
N TYR A 51 13.51 5.72 -7.46
CA TYR A 51 12.83 6.83 -6.79
C TYR A 51 13.81 7.85 -6.20
N GLY A 52 15.11 7.54 -6.16
CA GLY A 52 16.12 8.36 -5.52
C GLY A 52 15.75 8.70 -4.07
N ASP A 53 16.02 9.94 -3.69
CA ASP A 53 15.77 10.44 -2.34
C ASP A 53 14.34 10.98 -2.13
N ALA A 54 13.44 10.82 -3.11
CA ALA A 54 12.07 11.31 -3.01
C ALA A 54 11.35 10.76 -1.76
N PRO A 55 10.62 11.61 -1.01
CA PRO A 55 9.94 11.17 0.20
C PRO A 55 8.85 10.14 -0.12
N TYR A 56 8.61 9.19 0.79
CA TYR A 56 7.56 8.17 0.62
C TYR A 56 6.18 8.79 0.36
N SER A 57 5.87 9.92 1.00
CA SER A 57 4.61 10.65 0.78
C SER A 57 4.42 11.09 -0.68
N GLY A 58 5.50 11.22 -1.45
CA GLY A 58 5.44 11.51 -2.89
C GLY A 58 4.72 10.45 -3.71
N PHE A 59 4.60 9.21 -3.21
CA PHE A 59 3.81 8.17 -3.89
C PHE A 59 2.33 8.52 -4.02
N GLN A 60 1.79 9.45 -3.22
CA GLN A 60 0.41 9.92 -3.38
C GLN A 60 0.14 10.47 -4.79
N ASN A 61 1.15 11.07 -5.43
CA ASN A 61 1.02 11.64 -6.77
C ASN A 61 1.09 10.59 -7.89
N GLN A 62 1.40 9.34 -7.56
CA GLN A 62 1.52 8.24 -8.53
C GLN A 62 0.28 7.34 -8.53
N VAL A 63 -0.61 7.48 -7.55
CA VAL A 63 -1.86 6.73 -7.49
C VAL A 63 -2.79 7.24 -8.58
N GLN A 64 -3.38 6.31 -9.32
CA GLN A 64 -4.33 6.57 -10.41
C GLN A 64 -5.71 6.01 -10.02
N PRO A 65 -6.41 6.64 -9.06
CA PRO A 65 -7.68 6.14 -8.54
C PRO A 65 -8.77 6.12 -9.61
N GLU A 66 -8.66 6.88 -10.70
CA GLU A 66 -9.54 6.91 -11.87
C GLU A 66 -9.57 5.58 -12.63
N LYS A 67 -8.45 4.85 -12.66
CA LYS A 67 -8.34 3.54 -13.33
C LYS A 67 -8.97 2.39 -12.55
N TRP A 68 -9.40 2.65 -11.31
CA TRP A 68 -9.99 1.64 -10.46
C TRP A 68 -11.53 1.64 -10.59
N ASN A 69 -12.09 0.47 -10.87
CA ASN A 69 -13.52 0.22 -10.95
C ASN A 69 -13.97 -0.71 -9.80
N PRO A 70 -14.72 -0.23 -8.79
CA PRO A 70 -15.19 -1.08 -7.68
C PRO A 70 -16.07 -2.25 -8.13
N ASN A 71 -16.85 -2.08 -9.19
CA ASN A 71 -17.82 -3.09 -9.63
C ASN A 71 -17.12 -4.36 -10.14
N GLU A 72 -15.96 -4.23 -10.76
CA GLU A 72 -15.16 -5.39 -11.20
C GLU A 72 -14.70 -6.22 -10.00
N TRP A 73 -14.26 -5.56 -8.93
CA TRP A 73 -13.82 -6.22 -7.70
C TRP A 73 -14.98 -6.89 -6.97
N MET A 74 -16.13 -6.21 -6.86
CA MET A 74 -17.31 -6.78 -6.20
C MET A 74 -17.93 -7.93 -6.99
N SER A 75 -17.92 -7.85 -8.32
CA SER A 75 -18.35 -8.94 -9.19
C SER A 75 -17.45 -10.17 -9.01
N LEU A 76 -16.13 -9.95 -8.97
CA LEU A 76 -15.16 -11.02 -8.69
C LEU A 76 -15.38 -11.63 -7.30
N ALA A 77 -15.48 -10.81 -6.25
CA ALA A 77 -15.70 -11.28 -4.89
C ALA A 77 -16.98 -12.13 -4.78
N LYS A 78 -18.08 -11.66 -5.40
CA LYS A 78 -19.35 -12.41 -5.48
C LYS A 78 -19.17 -13.75 -6.22
N SER A 79 -18.43 -13.76 -7.33
CA SER A 79 -18.16 -14.98 -8.09
C SER A 79 -17.34 -16.01 -7.30
N CYS A 80 -16.49 -15.55 -6.36
CA CYS A 80 -15.76 -16.40 -5.43
C CYS A 80 -16.60 -16.85 -4.21
N GLY A 81 -17.87 -16.47 -4.13
CA GLY A 81 -18.76 -16.80 -3.00
C GLY A 81 -18.53 -15.96 -1.75
N ALA A 82 -17.78 -14.85 -1.83
CA ALA A 82 -17.58 -13.97 -0.69
C ALA A 82 -18.89 -13.30 -0.28
N GLN A 83 -19.26 -13.40 0.99
CA GLN A 83 -20.44 -12.75 1.58
C GLN A 83 -20.12 -11.37 2.17
N THR A 84 -18.84 -11.09 2.38
CA THR A 84 -18.36 -9.84 2.98
C THR A 84 -17.00 -9.51 2.40
N VAL A 85 -16.77 -8.23 2.14
CA VAL A 85 -15.47 -7.71 1.72
C VAL A 85 -15.06 -6.63 2.68
N ILE A 86 -13.84 -6.76 3.23
CA ILE A 86 -13.26 -5.77 4.13
C ILE A 86 -12.08 -5.13 3.41
N ARG A 87 -12.13 -3.82 3.28
CA ARG A 87 -11.06 -3.02 2.69
C ARG A 87 -10.35 -2.24 3.79
N THR A 88 -9.02 -2.26 3.77
CA THR A 88 -8.21 -1.36 4.58
C THR A 88 -8.45 0.09 4.17
N SER A 89 -9.05 0.89 5.06
CA SER A 89 -9.33 2.31 4.84
C SER A 89 -8.09 3.18 5.08
N LYS A 90 -7.32 2.87 6.12
CA LYS A 90 -6.04 3.49 6.49
C LYS A 90 -5.12 2.39 7.02
N HIS A 91 -3.84 2.44 6.68
CA HIS A 91 -2.83 1.53 7.21
C HIS A 91 -1.87 2.25 8.16
N HIS A 92 -0.76 1.60 8.55
CA HIS A 92 0.24 2.17 9.44
C HIS A 92 1.07 3.31 8.81
N ASP A 93 1.03 3.48 7.49
CA ASP A 93 1.65 4.62 6.82
C ASP A 93 0.82 5.92 6.94
N GLY A 94 -0.42 5.82 7.42
CA GLY A 94 -1.28 6.96 7.74
C GLY A 94 -2.05 7.55 6.56
N TYR A 95 -1.88 7.02 5.34
CA TYR A 95 -2.61 7.52 4.17
C TYR A 95 -4.08 7.07 4.21
N CYS A 96 -4.99 8.03 4.13
CA CYS A 96 -6.43 7.77 4.17
C CYS A 96 -6.99 7.57 2.75
N LEU A 97 -7.77 6.49 2.53
CA LEU A 97 -8.40 6.20 1.23
C LEU A 97 -9.74 6.92 1.00
N TRP A 98 -10.05 7.94 1.78
CA TRP A 98 -11.26 8.76 1.70
C TRP A 98 -10.85 10.24 1.79
N PRO A 99 -11.69 11.19 1.36
CA PRO A 99 -11.43 12.62 1.51
C PRO A 99 -11.49 13.01 2.99
N ALA A 100 -10.37 12.87 3.70
CA ALA A 100 -10.28 13.10 5.13
C ALA A 100 -10.14 14.60 5.42
N GLU A 101 -11.00 15.17 6.26
CA GLU A 101 -10.92 16.58 6.65
C GLU A 101 -9.78 16.87 7.65
N SER A 102 -9.31 15.85 8.36
CA SER A 102 -8.35 15.99 9.47
C SER A 102 -6.87 15.97 9.04
N THR A 103 -6.57 15.70 7.77
CA THR A 103 -5.20 15.63 7.24
C THR A 103 -5.23 15.93 5.76
N ALA A 104 -4.14 16.45 5.19
CA ALA A 104 -3.96 16.56 3.74
C ALA A 104 -3.41 15.26 3.10
N TYR A 105 -3.06 14.27 3.93
CA TYR A 105 -2.48 13.00 3.49
C TYR A 105 -3.56 11.95 3.23
N HIS A 106 -4.35 12.20 2.19
CA HIS A 106 -5.50 11.40 1.85
C HIS A 106 -5.78 11.40 0.34
N GLU A 107 -6.60 10.44 -0.10
CA GLU A 107 -7.08 10.38 -1.46
C GLU A 107 -8.23 11.37 -1.70
N LYS A 108 -8.25 12.00 -2.88
CA LYS A 108 -9.32 12.94 -3.27
C LYS A 108 -10.59 12.19 -3.69
N ARG A 109 -10.42 11.11 -4.45
CA ARG A 109 -11.53 10.21 -4.80
C ARG A 109 -11.85 9.36 -3.57
N ASP A 110 -13.09 9.41 -3.10
CA ASP A 110 -13.51 8.52 -2.01
C ASP A 110 -13.50 7.05 -2.49
N ILE A 111 -12.43 6.33 -2.16
CA ILE A 111 -12.28 4.92 -2.51
C ILE A 111 -13.06 4.05 -1.53
N VAL A 112 -13.16 4.46 -0.26
CA VAL A 112 -13.86 3.70 0.77
C VAL A 112 -15.37 3.73 0.54
N GLY A 113 -15.95 4.93 0.36
CA GLY A 113 -17.39 5.09 0.14
C GLY A 113 -17.90 4.54 -1.20
N ARG A 114 -17.00 4.21 -2.12
CA ARG A 114 -17.32 3.60 -3.43
C ARG A 114 -17.09 2.10 -3.49
N PHE A 115 -16.55 1.49 -2.42
CA PHE A 115 -16.26 0.06 -2.34
C PHE A 115 -17.48 -0.71 -1.82
#